data_AF-A0AAV8W157-F1
#
_entry.id   AF-A0AAV8W157-F1
#
_cell.length_a   1.000
_cell.length_b   1.000
_cell.length_c   1.000
_cell.angle_alpha   90.00
_cell.angle_beta   90.00
_cell.angle_gamma   90.00
#
_symmetry.space_group_name_H-M   'P 1'
#
loop_
_entity.id
_entity.type
_entity.pdbx_description
1 polymer ?
#
loop_
_entity_poly.entity_id
_entity_poly.type
_entity_poly.pdbx_seq_one_letter_code
_entity_poly.pdbx_strand_id
1 'polypeptide(L)' 'MEREELKRLANMAEYNYPVFTAGGLFEVNRNTVLSFITTVTTYLIIITQLGSDDFTHKFKY' A
#
# COMPACT_ATOMS: atom_id res chain seq x y z
N MET A 1 25.42 -35.40 -1.67
CA MET A 1 24.45 -35.17 -0.57
C MET A 1 24.40 -33.70 -0.16
N GLU A 2 25.47 -33.09 0.38
CA GLU A 2 25.41 -31.70 0.89
C GLU A 2 24.96 -30.64 -0.15
N ARG A 3 25.45 -30.71 -1.39
CA ARG A 3 25.05 -29.76 -2.47
C ARG A 3 23.57 -29.87 -2.87
N GLU A 4 22.97 -31.04 -2.66
CA GLU A 4 21.57 -31.31 -3.00
C GLU A 4 20.65 -30.71 -1.94
N GLU A 5 21.02 -30.83 -0.67
CA GLU A 5 20.29 -30.20 0.44
C GLU A 5 20.36 -28.67 0.38
N LEU A 6 21.52 -28.11 0.03
CA LEU A 6 21.67 -26.66 -0.16
C LEU A 6 20.78 -26.14 -1.29
N LYS A 7 20.68 -26.86 -2.40
CA LYS A 7 19.74 -26.52 -3.49
C LYS A 7 18.28 -26.61 -3.02
N ARG A 8 17.96 -27.62 -2.21
CA ARG A 8 16.60 -27.78 -1.67
C ARG A 8 16.23 -26.64 -0.73
N LEU A 9 17.15 -26.23 0.14
CA LEU A 9 17.00 -25.08 1.03
C LEU A 9 16.85 -23.76 0.26
N ALA A 10 17.67 -23.55 -0.77
CA ALA A 10 17.57 -22.37 -1.62
C ALA A 10 16.19 -22.28 -2.31
N ASN A 11 15.73 -23.39 -2.88
CA ASN A 11 14.39 -23.46 -3.49
C ASN A 11 13.29 -23.20 -2.45
N MET A 12 13.40 -23.77 -1.24
CA MET A 12 12.43 -23.53 -0.16
C MET A 12 12.39 -22.07 0.28
N ALA A 13 13.55 -21.41 0.33
CA ALA A 13 13.66 -20.00 0.68
C ALA A 13 13.12 -19.07 -0.43
N GLU A 14 13.29 -19.45 -1.70
CA GLU A 14 12.74 -18.72 -2.84
C GLU A 14 11.21 -18.77 -2.88
N TYR A 15 10.62 -19.94 -2.59
CA TYR A 15 9.17 -20.10 -2.54
C TYR A 15 8.50 -19.50 -1.30
N ASN A 16 9.23 -19.40 -0.18
CA ASN A 16 8.72 -18.85 1.08
C ASN A 16 9.45 -17.55 1.42
N TYR A 17 9.41 -16.58 0.51
CA TYR A 17 10.04 -15.29 0.74
C TYR A 17 9.45 -14.62 1.99
N PRO A 18 10.28 -13.92 2.79
CA PRO A 18 9.80 -13.24 3.97
C PRO A 18 8.86 -12.09 3.56
N VAL A 19 7.64 -12.12 4.08
CA VAL A 19 6.64 -11.06 3.90
C VAL A 19 6.71 -10.10 5.09
N PHE A 20 6.91 -8.82 4.80
CA PHE A 20 6.77 -7.79 5.83
C PHE A 20 5.30 -7.50 6.05
N THR A 21 4.84 -7.56 7.31
CA THR A 21 3.45 -7.24 7.65
C THR A 21 3.39 -6.11 8.66
N ALA A 22 2.38 -5.24 8.54
CA ALA A 22 2.10 -4.20 9.52
C ALA A 22 1.20 -4.78 10.62
N GLY A 23 1.79 -5.16 11.75
CA GLY A 23 1.05 -5.70 12.90
C GLY A 23 0.25 -6.98 12.60
N GLY A 24 0.62 -7.72 11.53
CA GLY A 24 -0.11 -8.91 11.08
C GLY A 24 -1.45 -8.63 10.35
N LEU A 25 -1.80 -7.37 10.10
CA LEU A 25 -3.09 -7.00 9.48
C LEU A 25 -3.04 -6.99 7.96
N PHE A 26 -1.93 -6.53 7.38
CA PHE A 26 -1.72 -6.47 5.94
C PHE A 26 -0.24 -6.54 5.59
N GLU A 27 0.06 -7.00 4.38
CA GLU A 27 1.41 -7.04 3.85
C GLU A 27 1.88 -5.64 3.43
N VAL A 28 3.10 -5.28 3.80
CA VAL A 28 3.77 -4.08 3.33
C VAL A 28 4.51 -4.44 2.04
N ASN A 29 3.81 -4.34 0.92
CA ASN A 29 4.35 -4.55 -0.42
C ASN A 29 4.15 -3.31 -1.29
N ARG A 30 4.71 -3.32 -2.51
CA ARG A 30 4.62 -2.19 -3.44
C ARG A 30 3.17 -1.79 -3.75
N ASN A 31 2.26 -2.76 -3.84
CA ASN A 31 0.85 -2.49 -4.11
C ASN A 31 0.23 -1.77 -2.91
N THR A 32 0.50 -2.21 -1.68
CA THR A 32 0.03 -1.53 -0.46
C THR A 32 0.46 -0.07 -0.40
N VAL A 33 1.74 0.21 -0.72
CA VAL A 33 2.26 1.59 -0.74
C VAL A 33 1.55 2.44 -1.80
N LEU A 34 1.39 1.90 -3.02
CA LEU A 34 0.69 2.62 -4.09
C LEU A 34 -0.78 2.85 -3.75
N SER A 35 -1.47 1.84 -3.22
CA SER A 35 -2.85 1.95 -2.76
C SER A 35 -2.99 3.03 -1.70
N PHE A 36 -2.09 3.06 -0.71
CA PHE A 36 -2.09 4.11 0.32
C PHE A 36 -1.95 5.52 -0.29
N ILE A 37 -0.98 5.71 -1.19
CA ILE A 37 -0.78 6.99 -1.88
C ILE A 37 -2.04 7.40 -2.65
N THR A 38 -2.65 6.47 -3.39
CA THR A 38 -3.89 6.76 -4.13
C THR A 38 -5.04 7.13 -3.19
N THR A 39 -5.23 6.42 -2.08
CA THR A 39 -6.27 6.72 -1.09
C THR A 39 -6.06 8.12 -0.49
N VAL A 40 -4.84 8.45 -0.07
CA VAL A 40 -4.51 9.78 0.45
C VAL A 40 -4.79 10.85 -0.59
N THR A 41 -4.40 10.63 -1.84
CA THR A 41 -4.60 11.57 -2.94
C THR A 41 -6.08 11.81 -3.19
N THR A 42 -6.88 10.74 -3.30
CA THR A 42 -8.34 10.83 -3.48
C THR A 42 -9.00 11.56 -2.32
N TYR A 43 -8.60 11.28 -1.08
CA TYR A 43 -9.13 11.96 0.09
C TYR A 43 -8.85 13.47 0.07
N LEU A 44 -7.62 13.87 -0.27
CA LEU A 44 -7.24 15.28 -0.40
C LEU A 44 -8.03 15.99 -1.50
N ILE A 45 -8.25 15.32 -2.64
CA ILE A 45 -9.08 15.86 -3.73
C ILE A 45 -10.50 16.14 -3.24
N ILE A 46 -11.12 15.16 -2.57
CA ILE A 46 -12.50 15.29 -2.07
C ILE A 46 -12.62 16.46 -1.08
N ILE A 47 -11.71 16.56 -0.10
CA ILE A 47 -11.75 17.66 0.86
C ILE A 47 -11.56 19.01 0.18
N THR A 48 -10.64 19.09 -0.77
CA THR A 48 -10.39 20.33 -1.51
C THR A 48 -11.62 20.75 -2.30
N GLN A 49 -12.32 19.80 -2.94
CA GLN A 49 -13.58 20.06 -3.66
C GLN A 49 -14.67 20.55 -2.71
N LEU A 50 -14.88 19.84 -1.60
CA LEU A 50 -15.89 20.24 -0.60
C LEU A 50 -15.64 21.63 -0.01
N GLY A 51 -14.37 21.97 0.27
CA GLY A 51 -14.00 23.30 0.73
C GLY A 51 -14.19 24.38 -0.34
N SER A 52 -13.98 24.05 -1.60
CA SER A 52 -14.16 24.97 -2.73
C SER A 52 -15.64 25.21 -3.05
N ASP A 53 -16.48 24.19 -2.92
CA ASP A 53 -17.93 24.28 -3.13
C ASP A 53 -18.60 25.11 -2.03
N ASP A 54 -18.21 24.93 -0.75
CA ASP A 54 -18.67 25.78 0.36
C ASP A 54 -18.26 27.25 0.15
N PHE A 55 -17.02 27.49 -0.28
CA PHE A 55 -16.55 28.84 -0.61
C PHE A 55 -17.39 29.44 -1.75
N THR A 56 -17.61 28.72 -2.84
CA THR A 56 -18.35 29.24 -4.00
C THR A 56 -19.81 29.56 -3.67
N HIS A 57 -20.43 28.78 -2.78
CA HIS A 57 -21.79 29.07 -2.30
C HIS A 57 -21.84 30.28 -1.37
N LYS A 58 -20.82 30.52 -0.54
CA LYS A 58 -20.71 31.69 0.36
C LYS A 58 -20.59 33.04 -0.35
N PHE A 59 -20.05 33.07 -1.58
CA PHE A 59 -19.86 34.31 -2.34
C PHE A 59 -20.89 34.49 -3.47
N LYS A 60 -21.86 33.59 -3.61
CA LYS A 60 -22.93 33.66 -4.62
C LYS A 60 -24.26 34.27 -4.13
N TYR A 61 -24.37 34.61 -2.84
CA TYR A 61 -25.55 35.26 -2.24
C TYR A 61 -25.13 36.36 -1.27
#